data_AF-A0A6L4AG98-F1
#
_entry.id   AF-A0A6L4AG98-F1
#
_cell.length_a   1.000
_cell.length_b   1.000
_cell.length_c   1.000
_cell.angle_alpha   90.00
_cell.angle_beta   90.00
_cell.angle_gamma   90.00
#
_symmetry.space_group_name_H-M   'P 1'
#
loop_
_entity.id
_entity.type
_entity.pdbx_description
1 polymer ?
#
loop_
_entity_poly.entity_id
_entity_poly.type
_entity_poly.pdbx_seq_one_letter_code
_entity_poly.pdbx_strand_id
1 'polypeptide(L)' 'MKTTTRIGFLLGLAIFLIGFIINGNLLLYLNISGILIVLGGVAAASLLSFRLEQLRIVAKVIRSTYK' A
#
# COMPACT_ATOMS: atom_id res chain seq x y z
N MET A 1 10.84 -13.96 -1.86
CA MET A 1 9.42 -13.88 -1.37
C MET A 1 8.86 -15.25 -0.95
N LYS A 2 8.62 -15.47 0.35
CA LYS A 2 7.97 -16.71 0.85
C LYS A 2 6.58 -16.88 0.23
N THR A 3 6.23 -18.11 -0.17
CA THR A 3 4.96 -18.46 -0.84
C THR A 3 3.74 -18.02 -0.03
N THR A 4 3.82 -18.11 1.30
CA THR A 4 2.76 -17.70 2.23
C THR A 4 2.44 -16.21 2.15
N THR A 5 3.44 -15.33 2.00
CA THR A 5 3.22 -13.88 1.87
C THR A 5 2.53 -13.55 0.55
N ARG A 6 2.87 -14.26 -0.53
CA ARG A 6 2.20 -14.09 -1.83
C ARG A 6 0.71 -14.44 -1.73
N ILE A 7 0.43 -15.62 -1.18
CA ILE A 7 -0.92 -16.16 -1.06
C ILE A 7 -1.78 -15.30 -0.13
N GLY A 8 -1.23 -14.89 1.02
CA GLY A 8 -1.94 -14.01 1.95
C GLY A 8 -2.28 -12.65 1.36
N PHE A 9 -1.35 -12.04 0.62
CA PHE A 9 -1.62 -10.79 -0.09
C PHE A 9 -2.71 -10.96 -1.15
N LEU A 10 -2.63 -12.05 -1.94
CA LEU A 10 -3.60 -12.32 -3.00
C LEU A 10 -5.00 -12.61 -2.45
N LEU A 11 -5.10 -13.39 -1.37
CA LEU A 11 -6.36 -13.67 -0.67
C LEU A 11 -6.96 -12.41 -0.06
N GLY A 12 -6.16 -11.59 0.62
CA GLY A 12 -6.62 -10.34 1.20
C GLY A 12 -7.18 -9.40 0.13
N LEU A 13 -6.48 -9.26 -1.00
CA LEU A 13 -6.94 -8.47 -2.13
C LEU A 13 -8.24 -9.03 -2.73
N ALA A 14 -8.33 -10.35 -2.90
CA ALA A 14 -9.50 -11.02 -3.46
C ALA A 14 -10.74 -10.83 -2.58
N ILE A 15 -10.62 -11.02 -1.26
CA ILE A 15 -11.73 -10.82 -0.32
C ILE A 15 -12.21 -9.37 -0.34
N PHE A 16 -11.28 -8.42 -0.37
CA PHE A 16 -11.61 -6.99 -0.47
C PHE A 16 -12.37 -6.69 -1.77
N LEU A 17 -11.86 -7.13 -2.91
CA LEU A 17 -12.51 -6.90 -4.20
C LEU A 17 -13.89 -7.56 -4.29
N ILE A 18 -14.03 -8.81 -3.83
CA ILE A 18 -15.31 -9.53 -3.82
C ILE A 18 -16.32 -8.80 -2.93
N GLY A 19 -15.92 -8.34 -1.75
CA GLY A 19 -16.80 -7.59 -0.84
C GLY A 19 -17.35 -6.31 -1.48
N PHE A 20 -16.50 -5.59 -2.22
CA PHE A 20 -16.89 -4.38 -2.93
C PHE A 20 -17.77 -4.66 -4.16
N ILE A 21 -17.54 -5.75 -4.89
CA ILE A 21 -18.38 -6.14 -6.04
C ILE A 21 -19.79 -6.53 -5.58
N ILE A 22 -19.91 -7.23 -4.44
CA ILE A 22 -21.22 -7.70 -3.94
C ILE A 22 -22.07 -6.56 -3.38
N ASN A 23 -21.47 -5.58 -2.68
CA ASN A 23 -22.22 -4.58 -1.91
C ASN A 23 -22.11 -3.14 -2.45
N GLY A 24 -21.28 -2.85 -3.45
CA GLY A 24 -21.02 -1.46 -3.81
C GLY A 24 -20.43 -1.24 -5.20
N ASN A 25 -19.96 -0.02 -5.42
CA ASN A 25 -19.32 0.41 -6.65
C ASN A 25 -17.88 0.86 -6.34
N LEU A 26 -16.89 0.09 -6.82
CA LEU A 26 -15.46 0.37 -6.64
C LEU A 26 -15.05 1.77 -7.10
N LEU A 27 -15.68 2.31 -8.15
CA LEU A 27 -15.36 3.62 -8.70
C LEU A 27 -15.66 4.77 -7.72
N LEU A 28 -16.60 4.58 -6.79
CA LEU A 28 -16.92 5.60 -5.78
C LEU A 28 -15.80 5.79 -4.76
N TYR A 29 -14.97 4.77 -4.57
CA TYR A 29 -13.86 4.79 -3.62
C TYR A 29 -12.55 5.22 -4.26
N LEU A 30 -12.42 5.05 -5.58
CA LEU A 30 -11.27 5.50 -6.36
C LEU A 30 -11.41 6.98 -6.76
N ASN A 31 -11.42 7.86 -5.76
CA ASN A 31 -11.37 9.29 -5.97
C ASN A 31 -9.91 9.77 -5.99
N ILE A 32 -9.52 10.48 -7.05
CA ILE A 32 -8.19 11.08 -7.21
C ILE A 32 -7.80 11.93 -6.00
N SER A 33 -8.72 12.73 -5.47
CA SER A 33 -8.51 13.53 -4.27
C SER A 33 -8.21 12.66 -3.05
N GLY A 34 -8.96 11.58 -2.86
CA GLY A 34 -8.73 10.63 -1.76
C GLY A 34 -7.36 9.96 -1.86
N ILE A 35 -6.98 9.53 -3.06
CA ILE A 35 -5.67 8.92 -3.33
C ILE A 35 -4.55 9.92 -3.03
N LEU A 36 -4.69 11.18 -3.48
CA LEU A 36 -3.67 12.21 -3.31
C LEU A 36 -3.52 12.63 -1.84
N ILE A 37 -4.63 12.70 -1.09
CA ILE A 37 -4.61 13.01 0.35
C ILE A 37 -3.89 11.91 1.13
N VAL A 38 -4.21 10.63 0.85
CA VAL A 38 -3.61 9.51 1.58
C VAL A 38 -2.15 9.33 1.19
N LEU A 39 -1.85 9.19 -0.11
CA LEU A 39 -0.48 8.96 -0.57
C LEU A 39 0.41 10.19 -0.34
N GLY A 40 -0.09 11.38 -0.66
CA GLY A 40 0.63 12.63 -0.46
C GLY A 40 0.83 12.95 1.02
N GLY A 41 -0.21 12.76 1.85
CA GLY A 41 -0.12 12.97 3.30
C GLY A 41 0.88 12.02 3.95
N VAL A 42 0.85 10.73 3.63
CA VAL A 42 1.81 9.76 4.16
C VAL A 42 3.23 10.05 3.65
N ALA A 43 3.40 10.38 2.36
CA ALA A 43 4.70 10.73 1.81
C ALA A 43 5.28 11.99 2.46
N ALA A 44 4.48 13.05 2.58
CA ALA A 44 4.89 14.29 3.23
C ALA A 44 5.21 14.07 4.71
N ALA A 45 4.35 13.37 5.45
CA ALA A 45 4.59 13.03 6.86
C ALA A 45 5.88 12.21 7.02
N SER A 46 6.16 11.28 6.11
CA SER A 46 7.38 10.48 6.12
C SER A 46 8.63 11.32 5.85
N LEU A 47 8.58 12.24 4.89
CA LEU A 47 9.68 13.15 4.55
C LEU A 47 9.93 14.20 5.65
N LEU A 48 8.88 14.61 6.37
CA LEU A 48 8.98 15.49 7.54
C LEU A 48 9.56 14.76 8.75
N SER A 49 9.15 13.52 8.97
CA SER A 49 9.52 12.75 10.17
C SER A 49 10.90 12.11 10.07
N PHE A 50 11.37 11.81 8.86
CA PHE A 50 12.59 11.03 8.63
C PHE A 50 13.52 11.68 7.61
N ARG A 51 14.82 11.52 7.83
CA ARG A 51 15.82 11.92 6.84
C ARG A 51 15.74 11.04 5.60
N LEU A 52 16.04 11.61 4.43
CA LEU A 52 16.03 10.89 3.15
C LEU A 52 16.95 9.66 3.17
N GLU A 53 18.08 9.73 3.88
CA GLU A 53 18.99 8.59 4.04
C GLU A 53 18.32 7.42 4.76
N GLN A 54 17.51 7.70 5.80
CA GLN A 54 16.79 6.67 6.55
C GLN A 54 15.71 6.02 5.69
N LEU A 55 14.96 6.82 4.92
CA LEU A 55 13.97 6.31 3.97
C LEU A 55 14.62 5.41 2.89
N ARG A 56 15.81 5.79 2.41
CA ARG A 56 16.58 4.97 1.46
C ARG A 56 17.02 3.63 2.07
N ILE A 57 17.41 3.61 3.33
CA ILE A 57 17.75 2.38 4.05
C ILE A 57 16.52 1.48 4.17
N VAL A 58 15.37 2.03 4.58
CA VAL A 58 14.11 1.27 4.67
C VAL A 58 13.74 0.66 3.32
N ALA A 59 13.81 1.42 2.23
CA ALA A 59 13.56 0.90 0.89
C ALA A 59 14.52 -0.26 0.52
N LYS A 60 15.80 -0.16 0.90
CA LYS A 60 16.79 -1.22 0.69
C LYS A 60 16.49 -2.47 1.53
N VAL A 61 16.11 -2.30 2.79
CA VAL A 61 15.73 -3.41 3.68
C VAL A 61 14.51 -4.12 3.15
N ILE A 62 13.43 -3.39 2.82
CA ILE A 62 12.22 -3.97 2.22
C ILE A 62 12.59 -4.77 0.96
N ARG A 63 13.33 -4.17 0.02
CA ARG A 63 13.73 -4.87 -1.20
C ARG A 63 14.56 -6.14 -0.91
N SER A 64 15.42 -6.12 0.11
CA SER A 64 16.22 -7.28 0.51
C SER A 64 15.39 -8.37 1.19
N THR A 65 14.35 -8.02 1.94
CA THR A 65 13.45 -8.98 2.60
C THR A 65 12.51 -9.66 1.60
N TYR A 66 12.13 -8.96 0.53
CA TYR A 66 11.21 -9.48 -0.48
C TYR A 66 11.91 -10.22 -1.63
N LYS A 67 13.23 -10.04 -1.81
CA LYS A 67 14.07 -10.89 -2.66
C LYS A 67 13.89 -12.36 -2.24
#